data_AF-A0AAD8XQA0-F1
#
_entry.id   AF-A0AAD8XQA0-F1
#
_cell.length_a   1.000
_cell.length_b   1.000
_cell.length_c   1.000
_cell.angle_alpha   90.00
_cell.angle_beta   90.00
_cell.angle_gamma   90.00
#
_symmetry.space_group_name_H-M   'P 1'
#
loop_
_entity.id
_entity.type
_entity.pdbx_description
1 polymer ?
#
loop_
_entity_poly.entity_id
_entity_poly.type
_entity_poly.pdbx_seq_one_letter_code
_entity_poly.pdbx_strand_id
1 'polypeptide(L)'
;MVSDYAAPPPLPADGGNNGVPATSNIVGETKMIGTIRTTTVSAWGLSIGYKLRSDCWGKGYATRAITAFLEMYWSQRRLAPRREAAVVTEVAASAAEGQRRQGDDGAHASSAGDLDQRLQTKENGATAATKDAESDDDDGDQVEITHLIAQVDLENVGSMRVCEKCGGRLVAVEKECIKVWRFAEMRDMAVWRFDKPSDSLPSQA
;
A
#
# COMPACT_ATOMS: atom_id res chain seq x y z
N MET A 1 82.17 -50.13 19.20
CA MET A 1 81.32 -49.30 18.34
C MET A 1 80.18 -48.79 19.20
N VAL A 2 80.33 -47.60 19.77
CA VAL A 2 79.34 -46.94 20.62
C VAL A 2 78.90 -45.70 19.84
N SER A 3 77.59 -45.59 19.62
CA SER A 3 76.97 -44.59 18.75
C SER A 3 76.64 -43.35 19.57
N ASP A 4 77.35 -42.25 19.33
CA ASP A 4 77.05 -40.94 19.90
C ASP A 4 75.89 -40.29 19.11
N TYR A 5 74.68 -40.37 19.65
CA TYR A 5 73.55 -39.55 19.18
C TYR A 5 73.41 -38.34 20.12
N ALA A 6 73.89 -37.18 19.65
CA ALA A 6 73.60 -35.88 20.27
C ALA A 6 72.19 -35.43 19.90
N ALA A 7 71.40 -35.00 20.88
CA ALA A 7 70.06 -34.43 20.68
C ALA A 7 70.16 -33.04 20.01
N PRO A 8 69.23 -32.68 19.10
CA PRO A 8 69.23 -31.36 18.47
C PRO A 8 68.76 -30.26 19.44
N PRO A 9 69.20 -29.00 19.26
CA PRO A 9 68.78 -27.89 20.10
C PRO A 9 67.31 -27.49 19.85
N PRO A 10 66.61 -26.93 20.85
CA PRO A 10 65.24 -26.48 20.69
C PRO A 10 65.16 -25.24 19.77
N LEU A 11 64.11 -25.18 18.95
CA LEU A 11 63.80 -24.06 18.08
C LEU A 11 63.47 -22.80 18.89
N PRO A 12 63.84 -21.59 18.41
CA PRO A 12 63.41 -20.34 19.04
C PRO A 12 61.90 -20.14 18.82
N ALA A 13 61.20 -19.77 19.89
CA ALA A 13 59.83 -19.27 19.83
C ALA A 13 59.87 -17.80 19.38
N ASP A 14 59.64 -17.56 18.08
CA ASP A 14 59.58 -16.20 17.56
C ASP A 14 58.13 -15.79 17.34
N GLY A 15 57.65 -14.97 18.28
CA GLY A 15 56.43 -14.20 18.15
C GLY A 15 56.68 -12.98 17.27
N GLY A 16 55.95 -12.89 16.17
CA GLY A 16 56.08 -11.77 15.24
C GLY A 16 55.08 -11.85 14.10
N ASN A 17 53.78 -11.90 14.43
CA ASN A 17 52.75 -11.71 13.41
C ASN A 17 52.79 -10.25 12.95
N ASN A 18 53.46 -10.03 11.81
CA ASN A 18 53.33 -8.83 10.99
C ASN A 18 51.83 -8.54 10.78
N GLY A 19 51.40 -7.38 11.30
CA GLY A 19 50.08 -6.83 11.11
C GLY A 19 49.84 -6.47 9.65
N VAL A 20 49.47 -7.47 8.85
CA VAL A 20 48.55 -7.23 7.75
C VAL A 20 47.23 -6.88 8.43
N PRO A 21 46.64 -5.69 8.24
CA PRO A 21 45.29 -5.47 8.72
C PRO A 21 44.44 -6.49 7.97
N ALA A 22 43.97 -7.51 8.69
CA ALA A 22 42.89 -8.35 8.23
C ALA A 22 41.79 -7.37 7.85
N THR A 23 41.57 -7.22 6.54
CA THR A 23 40.36 -6.65 5.98
C THR A 23 39.26 -7.48 6.59
N SER A 24 38.75 -6.98 7.71
CA SER A 24 37.61 -7.54 8.40
C SER A 24 36.53 -7.40 7.36
N ASN A 25 36.26 -8.51 6.67
CA ASN A 25 35.03 -8.68 5.95
C ASN A 25 33.95 -8.47 7.00
N ILE A 26 33.50 -7.22 7.14
CA ILE A 26 32.25 -6.89 7.80
C ILE A 26 31.22 -7.49 6.85
N VAL A 27 31.04 -8.80 6.96
CA VAL A 27 29.81 -9.47 6.55
C VAL A 27 28.78 -8.95 7.54
N GLY A 28 28.32 -7.72 7.29
CA GLY A 28 27.27 -7.12 8.07
C GLY A 28 26.08 -8.05 7.98
N GLU A 29 25.63 -8.55 9.12
CA GLU A 29 24.47 -9.42 9.19
C GLU A 29 23.28 -8.66 8.57
N THR A 30 22.75 -9.17 7.46
CA THR A 30 21.57 -8.59 6.82
C THR A 30 20.38 -8.78 7.74
N LYS A 31 19.94 -7.69 8.37
CA LYS A 31 18.81 -7.70 9.29
C LYS A 31 17.55 -7.13 8.62
N MET A 32 16.43 -7.82 8.76
CA MET A 32 15.13 -7.29 8.34
C MET A 32 14.73 -6.11 9.24
N ILE A 33 14.48 -4.94 8.63
CA ILE A 33 14.15 -3.70 9.36
C ILE A 33 12.70 -3.27 9.24
N GLY A 34 11.91 -3.95 8.41
CA GLY A 34 10.49 -3.65 8.24
C GLY A 34 9.89 -4.29 6.99
N THR A 35 8.64 -3.90 6.69
CA THR A 35 7.86 -4.41 5.56
C THR A 35 7.15 -3.29 4.83
N ILE A 36 6.97 -3.45 3.52
CA ILE A 36 6.14 -2.62 2.65
C ILE A 36 5.22 -3.56 1.89
N ARG A 37 3.94 -3.19 1.75
CA ARG A 37 2.97 -3.97 0.99
C ARG A 37 1.85 -3.09 0.47
N THR A 38 1.19 -3.56 -0.59
CA THR A 38 -0.19 -3.16 -0.84
C THR A 38 -1.10 -3.82 0.19
N THR A 39 -2.17 -3.13 0.56
CA THR A 39 -3.10 -3.54 1.61
C THR A 39 -4.51 -3.56 1.03
N THR A 40 -5.44 -2.88 1.67
CA THR A 40 -6.85 -2.90 1.30
C THR A 40 -7.13 -1.93 0.17
N VAL A 41 -8.08 -2.31 -0.68
CA VAL A 41 -8.76 -1.37 -1.55
C VAL A 41 -9.64 -0.48 -0.69
N SER A 42 -9.64 0.81 -1.02
CA SER A 42 -10.45 1.83 -0.36
C SER A 42 -11.22 2.64 -1.39
N ALA A 43 -12.03 3.58 -0.90
CA ALA A 43 -12.71 4.56 -1.73
C ALA A 43 -11.78 5.48 -2.55
N TRP A 44 -10.48 5.39 -2.33
CA TRP A 44 -9.49 6.17 -3.04
C TRP A 44 -8.64 5.33 -4.00
N GLY A 45 -8.78 4.00 -3.96
CA GLY A 45 -7.92 3.07 -4.69
C GLY A 45 -7.16 2.10 -3.77
N LEU A 46 -6.19 1.39 -4.36
CA LEU A 46 -5.39 0.38 -3.66
C LEU A 46 -4.38 1.03 -2.72
N SER A 47 -4.40 0.63 -1.45
CA SER A 47 -3.56 1.26 -0.42
C SER A 47 -2.15 0.66 -0.36
N ILE A 48 -1.12 1.49 -0.23
CA ILE A 48 0.24 1.13 0.14
C ILE A 48 0.48 1.44 1.63
N GLY A 49 1.13 0.52 2.34
CA GLY A 49 1.48 0.68 3.73
C GLY A 49 2.85 0.12 4.05
N TYR A 50 3.49 0.69 5.08
CA TYR A 50 4.78 0.21 5.57
C TYR A 50 4.86 0.24 7.09
N LYS A 51 5.73 -0.61 7.63
CA LYS A 51 6.11 -0.60 9.04
C LYS A 51 7.62 -0.81 9.15
N LEU A 52 8.28 0.02 9.94
CA LEU A 52 9.71 -0.10 10.24
C LEU A 52 9.93 -0.27 11.73
N ARG A 53 10.98 -1.00 12.10
CA ARG A 53 11.48 -1.04 13.48
C ARG A 53 11.81 0.38 13.95
N SER A 54 11.49 0.69 15.21
CA SER A 54 11.64 2.05 15.76
C SER A 54 13.08 2.55 15.81
N ASP A 55 14.04 1.65 16.03
CA ASP A 55 15.48 1.93 15.97
C ASP A 55 15.97 2.36 14.57
N CYS A 56 15.12 2.22 13.56
CA CYS A 56 15.39 2.55 12.16
C CYS A 56 14.70 3.84 11.71
N TRP A 57 13.90 4.49 12.56
CA TRP A 57 13.19 5.72 12.21
C TRP A 57 14.15 6.92 12.08
N GLY A 58 13.77 7.92 11.29
CA GLY A 58 14.57 9.13 11.07
C GLY A 58 15.84 8.96 10.21
N LYS A 59 16.21 7.71 9.84
CA LYS A 59 17.42 7.40 9.07
C LYS A 59 17.23 7.39 7.54
N GLY A 60 16.04 7.77 7.06
CA GLY A 60 15.72 7.80 5.62
C GLY A 60 15.39 6.44 4.98
N TYR A 61 15.41 5.34 5.74
CA TYR A 61 15.09 4.02 5.21
C TYR A 61 13.68 3.92 4.63
N ALA A 62 12.68 4.55 5.26
CA ALA A 62 11.31 4.56 4.74
C ALA A 62 11.23 5.20 3.36
N THR A 63 11.86 6.37 3.18
CA THR A 63 11.90 7.06 1.89
C THR A 63 12.54 6.19 0.82
N ARG A 64 13.72 5.63 1.09
CA ARG A 64 14.40 4.76 0.11
C ARG A 64 13.58 3.51 -0.24
N ALA A 65 12.97 2.89 0.76
CA ALA A 65 12.21 1.67 0.58
C ALA A 65 10.90 1.92 -0.17
N ILE A 66 10.19 3.03 0.09
CA ILE A 66 8.99 3.41 -0.66
C ILE A 66 9.32 3.80 -2.09
N THR A 67 10.39 4.59 -2.32
CA THR A 67 10.84 4.92 -3.69
C THR A 67 11.15 3.65 -4.48
N ALA A 68 11.96 2.74 -3.93
CA ALA A 68 12.28 1.47 -4.59
C ALA A 68 11.04 0.59 -4.80
N PHE A 69 10.10 0.58 -3.84
CA PHE A 69 8.83 -0.14 -4.00
C PHE A 69 8.01 0.44 -5.15
N LEU A 70 7.86 1.76 -5.26
CA LEU A 70 7.10 2.40 -6.33
C LEU A 70 7.72 2.13 -7.71
N GLU A 71 9.04 2.27 -7.82
CA GLU A 71 9.78 1.92 -9.06
C GLU A 71 9.51 0.47 -9.48
N MET A 72 9.68 -0.48 -8.55
CA MET A 72 9.40 -1.90 -8.80
C MET A 72 7.91 -2.16 -9.10
N TYR A 73 7.00 -1.52 -8.37
CA TYR A 73 5.57 -1.72 -8.51
C TYR A 73 5.10 -1.30 -9.90
N TRP A 74 5.56 -0.14 -10.38
CA TRP A 74 5.20 0.43 -11.68
C TRP A 74 5.99 -0.13 -12.87
N SER A 75 7.12 -0.83 -12.63
CA SER A 75 7.85 -1.54 -13.69
C SER A 75 7.05 -2.65 -14.37
N GLN A 76 5.93 -3.06 -13.77
CA GLN A 76 5.03 -4.08 -14.30
C GLN A 76 3.65 -3.48 -14.51
N ARG A 77 2.93 -3.96 -15.53
CA ARG A 77 1.52 -3.63 -15.70
C ARG A 77 0.73 -4.22 -14.52
N ARG A 78 -0.09 -3.40 -13.87
CA ARG A 78 -0.87 -3.78 -12.70
C ARG A 78 -2.35 -3.75 -13.06
N LEU A 79 -2.95 -4.93 -13.14
CA LEU A 79 -4.38 -5.10 -13.37
C LEU A 79 -5.01 -5.55 -12.06
N ALA A 80 -6.20 -5.01 -11.77
CA ALA A 80 -7.05 -5.47 -10.68
C ALA A 80 -8.47 -5.66 -11.20
N PRO A 81 -9.24 -6.59 -10.62
CA PRO A 81 -10.68 -6.67 -10.87
C PRO A 81 -11.34 -5.30 -10.68
N ARG A 82 -12.29 -4.92 -11.54
CA ARG A 82 -12.93 -3.60 -11.55
C ARG A 82 -13.60 -3.29 -10.22
N ARG A 83 -14.18 -4.32 -9.59
CA ARG A 83 -14.73 -4.26 -8.21
C ARG A 83 -13.73 -3.80 -7.14
N GLU A 84 -12.43 -3.97 -7.39
CA GLU A 84 -11.32 -3.63 -6.50
C GLU A 84 -10.62 -2.31 -6.88
N ALA A 85 -11.02 -1.66 -7.97
CA ALA A 85 -10.34 -0.46 -8.48
C ALA A 85 -11.28 0.71 -8.77
N ALA A 86 -12.59 0.48 -8.86
CA ALA A 86 -13.56 1.53 -9.11
C ALA A 86 -13.91 2.30 -7.83
N VAL A 87 -13.23 3.42 -7.54
CA VAL A 87 -13.80 4.40 -6.62
C VAL A 87 -13.53 5.88 -7.00
N VAL A 88 -14.67 6.56 -7.27
CA VAL A 88 -15.05 7.99 -7.33
C VAL A 88 -14.37 8.94 -8.35
N THR A 89 -15.11 9.22 -9.42
CA THR A 89 -14.97 10.40 -10.31
C THR A 89 -15.88 11.58 -9.87
N GLU A 90 -16.61 11.48 -8.75
CA GLU A 90 -17.76 12.35 -8.45
C GLU A 90 -17.62 13.26 -7.20
N VAL A 91 -16.45 13.86 -6.94
CA VAL A 91 -16.36 14.95 -5.93
C VAL A 91 -16.16 16.33 -6.55
N ALA A 92 -16.06 16.44 -7.87
CA ALA A 92 -15.92 17.74 -8.53
C ALA A 92 -17.26 18.41 -8.91
N ALA A 93 -18.39 17.68 -8.93
CA ALA A 93 -19.65 18.20 -9.46
C ALA A 93 -20.58 18.85 -8.41
N SER A 94 -20.44 18.53 -7.12
CA SER A 94 -21.39 19.00 -6.09
C SER A 94 -21.04 20.33 -5.43
N ALA A 95 -19.93 20.97 -5.82
CA ALA A 95 -19.54 22.30 -5.30
C ALA A 95 -20.12 23.48 -6.12
N ALA A 96 -20.82 23.22 -7.23
CA ALA A 96 -21.26 24.25 -8.16
C ALA A 96 -22.76 24.61 -8.09
N GLU A 97 -23.57 23.95 -7.26
CA GLU A 97 -25.04 24.09 -7.30
C GLU A 97 -25.66 24.50 -5.95
N GLY A 98 -24.97 25.39 -5.24
CA GLY A 98 -25.38 25.91 -3.93
C GLY A 98 -25.75 27.39 -3.94
N GLN A 99 -26.45 27.92 -4.95
CA GLN A 99 -27.02 29.27 -4.83
C GLN A 99 -28.18 29.56 -5.81
N ARG A 100 -29.43 29.37 -5.35
CA ARG A 100 -30.60 30.22 -5.71
C ARG A 100 -31.88 29.83 -4.94
N ARG A 101 -32.43 30.83 -4.22
CA ARG A 101 -33.84 31.07 -3.79
C ARG A 101 -34.34 30.19 -2.63
N GLN A 102 -34.66 30.67 -1.42
CA GLN A 102 -35.52 31.78 -0.94
C GLN A 102 -37.01 31.61 -1.29
N GLY A 103 -37.82 31.33 -0.25
CA GLY A 103 -39.20 31.82 -0.11
C GLY A 103 -40.33 30.79 -0.14
N ASP A 104 -40.92 30.56 1.04
CA ASP A 104 -42.34 30.80 1.37
C ASP A 104 -43.35 29.62 1.49
N ASP A 105 -43.96 29.61 2.68
CA ASP A 105 -45.31 29.24 3.15
C ASP A 105 -46.18 28.14 2.51
N GLY A 106 -46.86 27.40 3.41
CA GLY A 106 -48.25 26.95 3.18
C GLY A 106 -48.56 25.50 3.50
N ALA A 107 -49.20 25.27 4.66
CA ALA A 107 -49.87 24.03 5.00
C ALA A 107 -51.09 23.76 4.11
N HIS A 108 -51.39 22.49 3.81
CA HIS A 108 -52.76 21.94 3.83
C HIS A 108 -52.75 20.40 3.78
N ALA A 109 -53.61 19.82 4.61
CA ALA A 109 -53.89 18.40 4.74
C ALA A 109 -54.67 17.84 3.55
N SER A 110 -54.52 16.54 3.28
CA SER A 110 -55.58 15.52 3.42
C SER A 110 -55.47 14.37 2.40
N SER A 111 -55.90 13.20 2.89
CA SER A 111 -56.62 12.14 2.19
C SER A 111 -55.91 10.81 1.98
N ALA A 112 -56.62 9.80 2.49
CA ALA A 112 -56.38 8.38 2.48
C ALA A 112 -56.77 7.70 1.15
N GLY A 113 -56.37 6.43 1.04
CA GLY A 113 -56.74 5.42 0.03
C GLY A 113 -55.51 4.55 -0.26
N ASP A 114 -55.24 3.45 0.44
CA ASP A 114 -55.93 2.14 0.43
C ASP A 114 -56.03 1.52 -0.97
N LEU A 115 -55.17 0.54 -1.29
CA LEU A 115 -55.60 -0.75 -1.87
C LEU A 115 -54.45 -1.76 -2.03
N ASP A 116 -54.75 -2.94 -1.50
CA ASP A 116 -54.09 -4.23 -1.47
C ASP A 116 -54.18 -5.00 -2.82
N GLN A 117 -53.19 -5.85 -3.12
CA GLN A 117 -53.25 -7.12 -3.90
C GLN A 117 -51.83 -7.52 -4.37
N ARG A 118 -51.42 -8.78 -4.51
CA ARG A 118 -51.83 -10.12 -4.05
C ARG A 118 -50.81 -11.12 -4.65
N LEU A 119 -50.43 -12.08 -3.82
CA LEU A 119 -49.63 -13.31 -4.03
C LEU A 119 -49.77 -14.07 -5.38
N GLN A 120 -48.66 -14.70 -5.82
CA GLN A 120 -48.50 -16.13 -6.25
C GLN A 120 -47.06 -16.37 -6.76
N THR A 121 -46.18 -17.15 -6.12
CA THR A 121 -46.01 -18.63 -6.04
C THR A 121 -45.60 -19.32 -7.35
N LYS A 122 -44.39 -19.91 -7.42
CA LYS A 122 -44.17 -21.35 -7.73
C LYS A 122 -42.70 -21.79 -7.67
N GLU A 123 -42.55 -23.00 -7.14
CA GLU A 123 -41.33 -23.72 -6.85
C GLU A 123 -40.85 -24.65 -8.01
N ASN A 124 -39.64 -25.16 -7.81
CA ASN A 124 -39.14 -26.53 -8.08
C ASN A 124 -38.68 -26.95 -9.50
N GLY A 125 -37.50 -27.57 -9.53
CA GLY A 125 -37.15 -28.61 -10.52
C GLY A 125 -35.65 -28.78 -10.81
N ALA A 126 -35.00 -29.71 -10.09
CA ALA A 126 -33.67 -30.22 -10.40
C ALA A 126 -33.69 -31.26 -11.55
N THR A 127 -32.64 -31.36 -12.38
CA THR A 127 -31.74 -32.55 -12.52
C THR A 127 -30.79 -32.51 -13.73
N ALA A 128 -29.55 -32.93 -13.44
CA ALA A 128 -28.61 -33.76 -14.22
C ALA A 128 -27.80 -33.23 -15.42
N ALA A 129 -26.45 -33.27 -15.23
CA ALA A 129 -25.38 -33.84 -16.09
C ALA A 129 -25.33 -33.46 -17.58
N THR A 130 -24.22 -33.06 -18.21
CA THR A 130 -22.81 -33.46 -18.08
C THR A 130 -21.99 -32.56 -19.02
N LYS A 131 -20.71 -32.35 -18.69
CA LYS A 131 -19.56 -32.02 -19.57
C LYS A 131 -19.75 -30.93 -20.64
N ASP A 132 -18.96 -29.86 -20.54
CA ASP A 132 -17.74 -29.76 -21.34
C ASP A 132 -16.82 -28.68 -20.76
N ALA A 133 -15.52 -28.93 -20.91
CA ALA A 133 -14.47 -28.00 -20.55
C ALA A 133 -14.36 -26.97 -21.66
N GLU A 134 -14.58 -25.71 -21.35
CA GLU A 134 -14.09 -24.58 -22.13
C GLU A 134 -13.79 -23.44 -21.16
N SER A 135 -12.60 -22.89 -21.34
CA SER A 135 -12.04 -21.76 -20.62
C SER A 135 -12.91 -20.51 -20.79
N ASP A 136 -13.67 -20.16 -19.77
CA ASP A 136 -14.23 -18.82 -19.64
C ASP A 136 -13.12 -17.87 -19.19
N ASP A 137 -12.44 -17.28 -20.18
CA ASP A 137 -11.70 -16.04 -20.01
C ASP A 137 -12.67 -14.93 -19.56
N ASP A 138 -12.87 -14.80 -18.25
CA ASP A 138 -13.45 -13.62 -17.57
C ASP A 138 -12.45 -12.44 -17.61
N ASP A 139 -11.84 -12.19 -18.78
CA ASP A 139 -10.83 -11.15 -19.06
C ASP A 139 -11.47 -9.76 -19.26
N GLY A 140 -12.79 -9.64 -19.05
CA GLY A 140 -13.56 -8.42 -19.31
C GLY A 140 -13.64 -7.43 -18.15
N ASP A 141 -13.36 -7.84 -16.91
CA ASP A 141 -13.57 -7.00 -15.73
C ASP A 141 -12.26 -6.64 -15.00
N GLN A 142 -11.14 -6.57 -15.71
CA GLN A 142 -9.89 -6.07 -15.14
C GLN A 142 -9.62 -4.63 -15.60
N VAL A 143 -9.23 -3.77 -14.65
CA VAL A 143 -8.82 -2.40 -14.93
C VAL A 143 -7.39 -2.18 -14.47
N GLU A 144 -6.69 -1.30 -15.17
CA GLU A 144 -5.33 -0.95 -14.82
C GLU A 144 -5.29 -0.05 -13.58
N ILE A 145 -4.45 -0.42 -12.62
CA ILE A 145 -4.14 0.40 -11.46
C ILE A 145 -3.26 1.56 -11.94
N THR A 146 -3.82 2.77 -11.89
CA THR A 146 -3.14 4.00 -12.31
C THR A 146 -2.47 4.74 -11.16
N HIS A 147 -2.78 4.38 -9.91
CA HIS A 147 -2.25 5.05 -8.72
C HIS A 147 -2.36 4.16 -7.48
N LEU A 148 -1.57 4.49 -6.45
CA LEU A 148 -1.65 3.93 -5.10
C LEU A 148 -1.99 5.01 -4.09
N ILE A 149 -2.60 4.61 -2.97
CA ILE A 149 -3.00 5.50 -1.90
C ILE A 149 -2.24 5.19 -0.60
N ALA A 150 -1.77 6.20 0.12
CA ALA A 150 -1.35 6.05 1.51
C ALA A 150 -2.24 6.89 2.41
N GLN A 151 -2.86 6.25 3.39
CA GLN A 151 -3.55 6.96 4.46
C GLN A 151 -2.59 7.11 5.64
N VAL A 152 -2.35 8.35 6.05
CA VAL A 152 -1.39 8.69 7.11
C VAL A 152 -2.09 9.54 8.15
N ASP A 153 -1.96 9.16 9.41
CA ASP A 153 -2.43 9.95 10.54
C ASP A 153 -1.78 11.35 10.52
N LEU A 154 -2.57 12.41 10.71
CA LEU A 154 -2.05 13.80 10.66
C LEU A 154 -0.94 14.07 11.69
N GLU A 155 -0.95 13.37 12.83
CA GLU A 155 0.10 13.51 13.85
C GLU A 155 1.39 12.77 13.47
N ASN A 156 1.34 11.88 12.49
CA ASN A 156 2.51 11.16 11.99
C ASN A 156 3.27 11.99 10.94
N VAL A 157 3.87 13.09 11.41
CA VAL A 157 4.67 14.01 10.59
C VAL A 157 5.81 13.30 9.85
N GLY A 158 6.36 12.23 10.43
CA GLY A 158 7.40 11.42 9.81
C GLY A 158 6.93 10.75 8.51
N SER A 159 5.78 10.08 8.55
CA SER A 159 5.20 9.46 7.36
C SER A 159 4.66 10.49 6.37
N MET A 160 4.13 11.63 6.83
CA MET A 160 3.72 12.73 5.95
C MET A 160 4.89 13.21 5.08
N ARG A 161 6.06 13.44 5.69
CA ARG A 161 7.29 13.82 4.96
C ARG A 161 7.80 12.73 4.04
N VAL A 162 7.61 11.45 4.37
CA VAL A 162 7.98 10.34 3.48
C VAL A 162 7.11 10.38 2.23
N CYS A 163 5.79 10.55 2.38
CA CYS A 163 4.88 10.64 1.24
C CYS A 163 5.25 11.79 0.31
N GLU A 164 5.49 12.98 0.86
CA GLU A 164 5.92 14.15 0.10
C GLU A 164 7.23 13.90 -0.66
N LYS A 165 8.27 13.37 0.02
CA LYS A 165 9.57 13.08 -0.60
C LYS A 165 9.53 12.01 -1.68
N CYS A 166 8.58 11.09 -1.59
CA CYS A 166 8.41 10.01 -2.57
C CYS A 166 7.47 10.41 -3.73
N GLY A 167 7.15 11.70 -3.88
CA GLY A 167 6.33 12.21 -4.98
C GLY A 167 4.83 12.00 -4.78
N GLY A 168 4.39 11.67 -3.56
CA GLY A 168 2.99 11.60 -3.22
C GLY A 168 2.36 12.98 -3.22
N ARG A 169 1.12 13.08 -3.71
CA ARG A 169 0.30 14.30 -3.61
C ARG A 169 -0.76 14.12 -2.55
N LEU A 170 -0.90 15.08 -1.64
CA LEU A 170 -2.02 15.12 -0.70
C LEU A 170 -3.31 15.41 -1.49
N VAL A 171 -4.30 14.51 -1.43
CA VAL A 171 -5.56 14.64 -2.17
C VAL A 171 -6.77 14.90 -1.27
N ALA A 172 -6.74 14.43 -0.03
CA ALA A 172 -7.81 14.66 0.93
C ALA A 172 -7.30 14.60 2.37
N VAL A 173 -8.08 15.17 3.28
CA VAL A 173 -7.97 14.95 4.73
C VAL A 173 -9.34 14.52 5.22
N GLU A 174 -9.43 13.29 5.68
CA GLU A 174 -10.64 12.73 6.27
C GLU A 174 -10.59 12.93 7.78
N LYS A 175 -11.58 13.63 8.34
CA LYS A 175 -11.66 13.90 9.77
C LYS A 175 -12.38 12.78 10.50
N GLU A 176 -11.90 12.46 11.70
CA GLU A 176 -12.51 11.50 12.63
C GLU A 176 -12.89 10.16 11.96
N CYS A 177 -12.11 9.70 10.98
CA CYS A 177 -12.52 8.61 10.10
C CYS A 177 -12.03 7.23 10.57
N ILE A 178 -11.04 7.17 11.47
CA ILE A 178 -10.50 5.89 11.95
C ILE A 178 -10.48 5.77 13.48
N LYS A 179 -10.99 4.64 13.96
CA LYS A 179 -10.87 4.23 15.36
C LYS A 179 -9.65 3.34 15.54
N VAL A 180 -8.60 3.87 16.15
CA VAL A 180 -7.43 3.08 16.54
C VAL A 180 -7.58 2.64 17.99
N TRP A 181 -7.50 1.34 18.25
CA TRP A 181 -7.70 0.75 19.59
C TRP A 181 -6.85 1.39 20.69
N ARG A 182 -5.68 1.93 20.33
CA ARG A 182 -4.73 2.57 21.26
C ARG A 182 -5.21 3.96 21.73
N PHE A 183 -6.09 4.62 20.99
CA PHE A 183 -6.52 5.98 21.27
C PHE A 183 -8.01 6.01 21.62
N ALA A 184 -8.38 6.85 22.59
CA ALA A 184 -9.77 7.03 23.02
C ALA A 184 -10.60 7.80 21.99
N GLU A 185 -9.95 8.62 21.17
CA GLU A 185 -10.57 9.46 20.16
C GLU A 185 -10.58 8.78 18.78
N MET A 186 -11.38 9.33 17.87
CA MET A 186 -11.24 9.06 16.43
C MET A 186 -10.06 9.86 15.90
N ARG A 187 -9.45 9.40 14.82
CA ARG A 187 -8.24 10.03 14.25
C ARG A 187 -8.50 10.53 12.85
N ASP A 188 -7.84 11.64 12.53
CA ASP A 188 -7.85 12.23 11.20
C ASP A 188 -6.78 11.59 10.32
N MET A 189 -7.11 11.35 9.06
CA MET A 189 -6.22 10.73 8.09
C MET A 189 -6.01 11.64 6.88
N ALA A 190 -4.75 11.94 6.58
CA ALA A 190 -4.34 12.48 5.29
C ALA A 190 -4.27 11.37 4.25
N VAL A 191 -4.89 11.60 3.11
CA VAL A 191 -4.89 10.69 1.95
C VAL A 191 -3.88 11.20 0.93
N TRP A 192 -2.83 10.41 0.70
CA TRP A 192 -1.78 10.69 -0.26
C TRP A 192 -1.91 9.79 -1.47
N ARG A 193 -1.75 10.35 -2.67
CA ARG A 193 -1.81 9.65 -3.95
C ARG A 193 -0.46 9.59 -4.62
N PHE A 194 -0.05 8.40 -5.05
CA PHE A 194 1.14 8.15 -5.87
C PHE A 194 0.69 7.67 -7.24
N ASP A 195 0.83 8.50 -8.26
CA ASP A 195 0.47 8.08 -9.62
C ASP A 195 1.51 7.16 -10.23
N LYS A 196 1.02 6.30 -11.13
CA LYS A 196 1.86 5.66 -12.13
C LYS A 196 2.59 6.76 -12.92
N PRO A 197 3.92 6.68 -13.07
CA PRO A 197 4.65 7.58 -13.94
C PRO A 197 4.03 7.53 -15.34
N SER A 198 3.72 8.69 -15.91
CA SER A 198 3.32 8.76 -17.31
C SER A 198 4.48 8.23 -18.17
N ASP A 199 4.17 7.44 -19.20
CA ASP A 199 5.11 7.04 -20.24
C ASP A 199 5.49 8.26 -21.11
N SER A 200 6.00 9.33 -20.50
CA SER A 200 6.67 10.38 -21.24
C SER A 200 8.01 9.80 -21.66
N LEU A 201 8.07 9.29 -22.89
CA LEU A 201 9.34 9.07 -23.59
C LEU A 201 10.23 10.29 -23.35
N PRO A 202 11.52 10.11 -23.03
CA PRO A 202 12.41 11.26 -22.92
C PRO A 202 12.39 11.97 -24.27
N SER A 203 11.89 13.21 -24.26
CA SER A 203 12.04 14.13 -25.38
C SER A 203 13.53 14.22 -25.65
N GLN A 204 13.99 13.59 -26.74
CA GLN A 204 15.37 13.70 -27.18
C GLN A 204 15.66 15.19 -27.40
N ALA A 205 16.67 15.68 -26.68
CA ALA A 205 17.30 16.97 -26.89
C ALA A 205 18.66 16.75 -27.54
#